data_AF-A0A947F9T0-F1
#
_entry.id   AF-A0A947F9T0-F1
#
_cell.length_a   1.000
_cell.length_b   1.000
_cell.length_c   1.000
_cell.angle_alpha   90.00
_cell.angle_beta   90.00
_cell.angle_gamma   90.00
#
_symmetry.space_group_name_H-M   'P 1'
#
loop_
_entity.id
_entity.type
_entity.pdbx_description
1 polymer ?
#
loop_
_entity_poly.entity_id
_entity_poly.type
_entity_poly.pdbx_seq_one_letter_code
_entity_poly.pdbx_strand_id
1 'polypeptide(L)'
;VNEYGWGNTSLHSSSYEPISNPGAPNEVPSSSGTNGNSAYTGTVDFQFGPLRAGIFATGSSTRIIAGASYYGVMELTGNLWETVVSLGTQEGRDFEGTHGNGVLTNNGEHNISDWPISLIANGQIDKVPGAGFRGGGIGGDFAWPPERLRISDRMFINVQVNFRALEDGMRLVRTAP
;
A
#
# COMPACT_ATOMS: atom_id res chain seq x y z
N VAL A 1 12.11 -3.06 -12.89
CA VAL A 1 12.12 -4.53 -13.08
C VAL A 1 10.67 -4.97 -13.15
N ASN A 2 10.29 -5.79 -14.11
CA ASN A 2 8.90 -6.24 -14.26
C ASN A 2 8.62 -7.40 -13.29
N GLU A 3 8.50 -7.13 -11.99
CA GLU A 3 8.22 -8.16 -10.99
C GLU A 3 7.28 -7.65 -9.88
N TYR A 4 6.65 -8.60 -9.21
CA TYR A 4 5.82 -8.39 -8.02
C TYR A 4 6.59 -8.76 -6.75
N GLY A 5 6.00 -8.54 -5.57
CA GLY A 5 6.66 -8.67 -4.27
C GLY A 5 7.41 -9.99 -4.05
N TRP A 6 6.89 -11.09 -4.58
CA TRP A 6 7.48 -12.43 -4.45
C TRP A 6 8.67 -12.73 -5.38
N GLY A 7 9.04 -11.80 -6.26
CA GLY A 7 10.27 -11.85 -7.09
C GLY A 7 10.11 -12.54 -8.45
N ASN A 8 8.91 -12.53 -9.03
CA ASN A 8 8.68 -12.94 -10.43
C ASN A 8 7.43 -12.25 -11.02
N THR A 9 7.07 -12.61 -12.25
CA THR A 9 5.92 -12.06 -13.02
C THR A 9 4.63 -12.86 -12.90
N SER A 10 4.61 -13.98 -12.18
CA SER A 10 3.44 -14.85 -12.08
C SER A 10 2.44 -14.31 -11.07
N LEU A 11 1.34 -13.76 -11.55
CA LEU A 11 0.24 -13.17 -10.77
C LEU A 11 -1.02 -14.05 -10.89
N HIS A 12 -1.70 -14.28 -9.78
CA HIS A 12 -3.03 -14.87 -9.79
C HIS A 12 -4.06 -13.84 -10.29
N SER A 13 -4.96 -14.24 -11.18
CA SER A 13 -5.87 -13.31 -11.87
C SER A 13 -7.32 -13.82 -11.96
N SER A 14 -7.74 -14.63 -11.00
CA SER A 14 -9.12 -15.10 -10.87
C SER A 14 -9.71 -14.60 -9.57
N SER A 15 -11.04 -14.52 -9.50
CA SER A 15 -11.72 -14.01 -8.31
C SER A 15 -11.51 -14.94 -7.10
N TYR A 16 -11.22 -14.35 -5.95
CA TYR A 16 -11.18 -15.00 -4.64
C TYR A 16 -12.56 -15.07 -3.97
N GLU A 17 -13.60 -14.53 -4.61
CA GLU A 17 -14.93 -14.46 -4.05
C GLU A 17 -15.70 -15.80 -4.16
N PRO A 18 -16.65 -16.06 -3.24
CA PRO A 18 -16.99 -15.25 -2.08
C PRO A 18 -15.92 -15.33 -0.97
N ILE A 19 -15.56 -14.19 -0.36
CA ILE A 19 -14.68 -14.18 0.81
C ILE A 19 -15.45 -14.73 2.02
N SER A 20 -14.87 -15.70 2.72
CA SER A 20 -15.46 -16.26 3.94
C SER A 20 -15.02 -15.45 5.15
N ASN A 21 -15.98 -15.11 6.03
CA ASN A 21 -15.79 -14.28 7.22
C ASN A 21 -15.13 -12.91 6.93
N PRO A 22 -15.66 -12.12 5.99
CA PRO A 22 -15.06 -10.84 5.61
C PRO A 22 -14.90 -9.93 6.83
N GLY A 23 -13.73 -9.30 6.98
CA GLY A 23 -13.40 -8.41 8.09
C GLY A 23 -13.16 -9.09 9.44
N ALA A 24 -13.22 -10.42 9.54
CA ALA A 24 -12.95 -11.16 10.76
C ALA A 24 -11.49 -11.66 10.83
N PRO A 25 -10.96 -12.00 12.02
CA PRO A 25 -9.61 -12.56 12.15
C PRO A 25 -9.39 -13.86 11.35
N ASN A 26 -10.45 -14.61 11.06
CA ASN A 26 -10.47 -15.84 10.27
C ASN A 26 -10.99 -15.62 8.84
N GLU A 27 -10.82 -14.41 8.30
CA GLU A 27 -11.09 -14.10 6.89
C GLU A 27 -10.22 -14.97 5.97
N VAL A 28 -10.84 -15.56 4.94
CA VAL A 28 -10.18 -16.48 4.00
C VAL A 28 -10.82 -16.42 2.60
N PRO A 29 -10.02 -16.43 1.52
CA PRO A 29 -10.55 -16.49 0.15
C PRO A 29 -11.16 -17.87 -0.17
N SER A 30 -12.13 -17.91 -1.09
CA SER A 30 -12.75 -19.17 -1.54
C SER A 30 -11.84 -20.02 -2.44
N SER A 31 -10.83 -19.39 -3.04
CA SER A 31 -9.90 -20.01 -3.97
C SER A 31 -8.49 -19.45 -3.77
N SER A 32 -7.48 -20.22 -4.15
CA SER A 32 -6.09 -19.75 -4.22
C SER A 32 -5.36 -20.52 -5.32
N GLY A 33 -4.47 -19.86 -6.05
CA GLY A 33 -3.65 -20.51 -7.09
C GLY A 33 -2.22 -20.84 -6.64
N THR A 34 -1.43 -21.38 -7.58
CA THR A 34 0.03 -21.56 -7.42
C THR A 34 0.84 -20.30 -7.77
N ASN A 35 0.19 -19.32 -8.39
CA ASN A 35 0.78 -18.03 -8.74
C ASN A 35 0.82 -17.10 -7.52
N GLY A 36 1.46 -15.95 -7.66
CA GLY A 36 1.49 -14.96 -6.59
C GLY A 36 0.11 -14.39 -6.32
N ASN A 37 -0.38 -14.58 -5.09
CA ASN A 37 -1.66 -14.03 -4.67
C ASN A 37 -1.49 -12.57 -4.23
N SER A 38 -2.46 -11.74 -4.60
CA SER A 38 -2.51 -10.30 -4.36
C SER A 38 -3.97 -9.89 -4.43
N ALA A 39 -4.42 -9.01 -3.54
CA ALA A 39 -5.74 -8.38 -3.67
C ALA A 39 -5.64 -7.19 -4.63
N TYR A 40 -6.24 -7.28 -5.82
CA TYR A 40 -6.37 -6.17 -6.76
C TYR A 40 -7.70 -6.29 -7.51
N THR A 41 -8.03 -5.32 -8.37
CA THR A 41 -9.30 -5.30 -9.13
C THR A 41 -9.57 -6.60 -9.92
N GLY A 42 -8.53 -7.34 -10.33
CA GLY A 42 -8.69 -8.60 -11.05
C GLY A 42 -9.04 -9.82 -10.18
N THR A 43 -9.04 -9.67 -8.85
CA THR A 43 -9.19 -10.79 -7.90
C THR A 43 -10.25 -10.57 -6.84
N VAL A 44 -10.60 -9.32 -6.54
CA VAL A 44 -11.56 -8.95 -5.49
C VAL A 44 -12.26 -7.66 -5.91
N ASP A 45 -13.56 -7.56 -5.69
CA ASP A 45 -14.33 -6.34 -5.84
C ASP A 45 -14.02 -5.36 -4.67
N PHE A 46 -13.78 -4.09 -5.00
CA PHE A 46 -13.46 -3.05 -4.02
C PHE A 46 -14.53 -2.84 -2.95
N GLN A 47 -15.78 -3.25 -3.21
CA GLN A 47 -16.88 -3.19 -2.25
C GLN A 47 -16.62 -4.03 -0.99
N PHE A 48 -15.72 -5.02 -1.06
CA PHE A 48 -15.28 -5.79 0.12
C PHE A 48 -14.25 -5.05 0.97
N GLY A 49 -13.70 -3.94 0.46
CA GLY A 49 -12.63 -3.19 1.10
C GLY A 49 -11.29 -3.95 1.11
N PRO A 50 -10.31 -3.47 1.88
CA PRO A 50 -9.04 -4.16 2.02
C PRO A 50 -9.22 -5.52 2.69
N LEU A 51 -8.46 -6.50 2.21
CA LEU A 51 -8.39 -7.81 2.85
C LEU A 51 -7.40 -7.78 4.03
N ARG A 52 -7.58 -8.69 4.98
CA ARG A 52 -6.67 -8.89 6.12
C ARG A 52 -5.24 -9.10 5.61
N ALA A 53 -4.28 -8.40 6.19
CA ALA A 53 -2.87 -8.62 5.89
C ALA A 53 -2.48 -10.09 6.14
N GLY A 54 -1.90 -10.74 5.12
CA GLY A 54 -1.54 -12.16 5.19
C GLY A 54 -2.72 -13.11 5.05
N ILE A 55 -3.81 -12.69 4.39
CA ILE A 55 -4.96 -13.55 4.08
C ILE A 55 -4.58 -14.78 3.23
N PHE A 56 -3.59 -14.64 2.35
CA PHE A 56 -3.13 -15.71 1.45
C PHE A 56 -2.11 -16.68 2.09
N ALA A 57 -1.61 -16.36 3.29
CA ALA A 57 -0.62 -17.19 3.97
C ALA A 57 -1.30 -18.38 4.67
N THR A 58 -0.83 -19.59 4.37
CA THR A 58 -1.29 -20.84 4.98
C THR A 58 -0.11 -21.67 5.47
N GLY A 59 -0.37 -22.73 6.24
CA GLY A 59 0.70 -23.63 6.70
C GLY A 59 1.47 -24.34 5.57
N SER A 60 0.93 -24.35 4.34
CA SER A 60 1.54 -24.97 3.16
C SER A 60 1.88 -23.99 2.05
N SER A 61 1.56 -22.70 2.20
CA SER A 61 1.85 -21.70 1.17
C SER A 61 3.35 -21.48 1.02
N THR A 62 3.83 -21.45 -0.22
CA THR A 62 5.18 -20.94 -0.52
C THR A 62 5.19 -19.42 -0.43
N ARG A 63 6.38 -18.79 -0.45
CA ARG A 63 6.50 -17.33 -0.53
C ARG A 63 5.65 -16.72 -1.64
N ILE A 64 5.62 -17.36 -2.82
CA ILE A 64 4.84 -16.91 -3.98
C ILE A 64 3.35 -17.01 -3.64
N ILE A 65 2.87 -18.18 -3.21
CA ILE A 65 1.44 -18.39 -2.90
C ILE A 65 0.99 -17.45 -1.77
N ALA A 66 1.84 -17.17 -0.79
CA ALA A 66 1.51 -16.24 0.30
C ALA A 66 1.47 -14.75 -0.14
N GLY A 67 1.87 -14.43 -1.38
CA GLY A 67 2.02 -13.03 -1.83
C GLY A 67 3.17 -12.30 -1.11
N ALA A 68 4.08 -13.04 -0.50
CA ALA A 68 5.08 -12.50 0.42
C ALA A 68 6.33 -12.02 -0.31
N SER A 69 6.97 -10.97 0.23
CA SER A 69 8.29 -10.54 -0.23
C SER A 69 9.40 -11.53 0.13
N TYR A 70 10.60 -11.34 -0.43
CA TYR A 70 11.78 -12.11 -0.02
C TYR A 70 12.00 -12.08 1.51
N TYR A 71 11.67 -10.96 2.15
CA TYR A 71 11.78 -10.76 3.60
C TYR A 71 10.53 -11.15 4.37
N GLY A 72 9.56 -11.83 3.74
CA GLY A 72 8.31 -12.27 4.38
C GLY A 72 7.31 -11.14 4.63
N VAL A 73 7.50 -9.96 4.02
CA VAL A 73 6.56 -8.85 4.14
C VAL A 73 5.36 -9.13 3.25
N MET A 74 4.18 -9.22 3.84
CA MET A 74 2.93 -9.50 3.14
C MET A 74 2.37 -8.24 2.48
N GLU A 75 1.69 -8.42 1.34
CA GLU A 75 0.94 -7.36 0.64
C GLU A 75 1.80 -6.14 0.25
N LEU A 76 3.02 -6.33 -0.24
CA LEU A 76 3.77 -5.24 -0.93
C LEU A 76 3.31 -5.01 -2.37
N THR A 77 2.46 -5.90 -2.87
CA THR A 77 1.85 -5.91 -4.20
C THR A 77 0.35 -6.06 -3.95
N GLY A 78 -0.41 -4.99 -4.19
CA GLY A 78 -1.85 -4.95 -4.00
C GLY A 78 -2.33 -4.64 -2.58
N ASN A 79 -3.57 -5.02 -2.32
CA ASN A 79 -4.42 -4.63 -1.20
C ASN A 79 -4.72 -3.13 -1.20
N LEU A 80 -3.78 -2.30 -0.75
CA LEU A 80 -3.92 -0.85 -0.69
C LEU A 80 -2.65 -0.17 -1.19
N TRP A 81 -2.82 0.98 -1.81
CA TRP A 81 -1.74 1.92 -2.06
C TRP A 81 -1.16 2.40 -0.73
N GLU A 82 0.13 2.22 -0.52
CA GLU A 82 0.79 2.63 0.73
C GLU A 82 1.42 4.00 0.57
N THR A 83 1.09 4.95 1.46
CA THR A 83 1.74 6.26 1.50
C THR A 83 3.23 6.12 1.83
N VAL A 84 4.08 6.83 1.08
CA VAL A 84 5.53 6.89 1.25
C VAL A 84 6.04 8.32 1.16
N VAL A 85 7.24 8.57 1.68
CA VAL A 85 8.00 9.78 1.37
C VAL A 85 8.53 9.68 -0.06
N SER A 86 8.27 10.71 -0.87
CA SER A 86 8.69 10.77 -2.26
C SER A 86 10.16 11.12 -2.39
N LEU A 87 10.86 10.49 -3.34
CA LEU A 87 12.22 10.91 -3.73
C LEU A 87 12.24 11.84 -4.95
N GLY A 88 11.09 12.08 -5.59
CA GLY A 88 11.02 12.89 -6.80
C GLY A 88 10.86 14.39 -6.56
N THR A 89 10.51 14.80 -5.35
CA THR A 89 10.32 16.21 -4.96
C THR A 89 11.43 16.69 -4.04
N GLN A 90 11.59 18.00 -3.90
CA GLN A 90 12.61 18.54 -2.99
C GLN A 90 12.25 18.21 -1.54
N GLU A 91 10.98 18.43 -1.20
CA GLU A 91 10.40 18.26 0.14
C GLU A 91 10.55 16.83 0.65
N GLY A 92 10.43 15.83 -0.22
CA GLY A 92 10.63 14.45 0.18
C GLY A 92 12.11 14.02 0.22
N ARG A 93 13.00 14.71 -0.50
CA ARG A 93 14.46 14.50 -0.37
C ARG A 93 15.07 15.16 0.86
N ASP A 94 14.38 16.12 1.47
CA ASP A 94 14.78 16.75 2.72
C ASP A 94 14.55 15.82 3.94
N PHE A 95 13.97 14.63 3.74
CA PHE A 95 13.70 13.64 4.78
C PHE A 95 14.93 12.86 5.25
N GLU A 96 15.25 13.00 6.53
CA GLU A 96 16.41 12.37 7.19
C GLU A 96 16.00 11.23 8.14
N GLY A 97 14.69 10.97 8.30
CA GLY A 97 14.19 9.88 9.14
C GLY A 97 14.11 10.21 10.63
N THR A 98 14.08 11.50 11.01
CA THR A 98 13.91 11.91 12.41
C THR A 98 12.60 11.37 12.97
N HIS A 99 12.62 10.86 14.20
CA HIS A 99 11.40 10.38 14.84
C HIS A 99 10.48 11.54 15.27
N GLY A 100 9.18 11.33 15.09
CA GLY A 100 8.16 12.24 15.60
C GLY A 100 8.12 12.25 17.12
N ASN A 101 7.77 13.41 17.69
CA ASN A 101 7.53 13.58 19.14
C ASN A 101 6.04 13.52 19.51
N GLY A 102 5.16 13.27 18.53
CA GLY A 102 3.70 13.23 18.71
C GLY A 102 3.03 14.59 18.87
N VAL A 103 3.76 15.70 18.72
CA VAL A 103 3.20 17.05 18.79
C VAL A 103 2.69 17.46 17.41
N LEU A 104 1.41 17.85 17.36
CA LEU A 104 0.77 18.39 16.16
C LEU A 104 0.39 19.86 16.38
N THR A 105 0.45 20.65 15.33
CA THR A 105 -0.13 22.00 15.30
C THR A 105 -1.66 21.94 15.32
N ASN A 106 -2.32 23.08 15.50
CA ASN A 106 -3.79 23.17 15.44
C ASN A 106 -4.39 22.68 14.11
N ASN A 107 -3.59 22.66 13.04
CA ASN A 107 -4.02 22.21 11.72
C ASN A 107 -3.71 20.72 11.46
N GLY A 108 -3.15 20.00 12.45
CA GLY A 108 -2.77 18.59 12.36
C GLY A 108 -1.37 18.34 11.80
N GLU A 109 -0.56 19.39 11.60
CA GLU A 109 0.80 19.28 11.04
C GLU A 109 1.83 18.89 12.11
N HIS A 110 2.83 18.08 11.78
CA HIS A 110 3.95 17.78 12.66
C HIS A 110 4.86 19.00 12.90
N ASN A 111 5.75 18.93 13.89
CA ASN A 111 6.77 19.96 14.15
C ASN A 111 8.20 19.51 13.80
N ILE A 112 8.34 18.39 13.10
CA ILE A 112 9.62 17.81 12.70
C ILE A 112 10.11 18.45 11.39
N SER A 113 11.35 18.96 11.36
CA SER A 113 11.84 19.83 10.28
C SER A 113 12.24 19.13 8.99
N ASP A 114 12.63 17.86 9.06
CA ASP A 114 12.99 17.02 7.92
C ASP A 114 11.78 16.25 7.36
N TRP A 115 10.62 16.29 8.00
CA TRP A 115 9.43 15.65 7.46
C TRP A 115 8.81 16.49 6.33
N PRO A 116 8.22 15.87 5.30
CA PRO A 116 7.50 16.57 4.24
C PRO A 116 6.47 17.56 4.76
N ILE A 117 6.74 18.86 4.63
CA ILE A 117 5.85 19.92 5.10
C ILE A 117 4.56 19.96 4.26
N SER A 118 3.42 20.01 4.93
CA SER A 118 2.13 20.24 4.28
C SER A 118 1.93 21.70 3.84
N LEU A 119 1.30 21.86 2.69
CA LEU A 119 0.67 23.11 2.29
C LEU A 119 -0.68 23.24 2.99
N ILE A 120 -0.90 24.38 3.65
CA ILE A 120 -2.11 24.67 4.41
C ILE A 120 -3.04 25.56 3.59
N ALA A 121 -4.31 25.17 3.46
CA ALA A 121 -5.37 26.01 2.93
C ALA A 121 -6.56 26.01 3.90
N ASN A 122 -7.19 27.16 4.12
CA ASN A 122 -8.35 27.31 5.01
C ASN A 122 -8.15 26.75 6.44
N GLY A 123 -6.92 26.80 6.97
CA GLY A 123 -6.59 26.29 8.30
C GLY A 123 -6.51 24.76 8.40
N GLN A 124 -6.40 24.05 7.29
CA GLN A 124 -6.26 22.59 7.25
C GLN A 124 -5.14 22.18 6.29
N ILE A 125 -4.60 20.97 6.49
CA ILE A 125 -3.68 20.34 5.54
C ILE A 125 -4.42 20.16 4.21
N ASP A 126 -3.92 20.79 3.16
CA ASP A 126 -4.45 20.71 1.80
C ASP A 126 -3.63 19.73 0.96
N LYS A 127 -2.28 19.80 1.04
CA LYS A 127 -1.38 18.97 0.23
C LYS A 127 -0.11 18.62 0.96
N VAL A 128 0.49 17.48 0.63
CA VAL A 128 1.84 17.09 1.10
C VAL A 128 2.75 16.83 -0.11
N PRO A 129 3.53 17.83 -0.59
CA PRO A 129 4.35 17.70 -1.80
C PRO A 129 5.47 16.65 -1.70
N GLY A 130 5.91 16.29 -0.49
CA GLY A 130 6.92 15.25 -0.27
C GLY A 130 6.33 13.85 -0.03
N ALA A 131 5.03 13.64 -0.22
CA ALA A 131 4.39 12.33 -0.11
C ALA A 131 4.05 11.74 -1.49
N GLY A 132 3.83 10.43 -1.53
CA GLY A 132 3.32 9.71 -2.70
C GLY A 132 2.84 8.31 -2.31
N PHE A 133 2.53 7.47 -3.30
CA PHE A 133 2.00 6.12 -3.09
C PHE A 133 2.77 5.02 -3.84
N ARG A 134 2.76 3.81 -3.28
CA ARG A 134 3.38 2.59 -3.84
C ARG A 134 2.50 1.35 -3.59
N GLY A 135 2.85 0.24 -4.24
CA GLY A 135 2.25 -1.08 -3.98
C GLY A 135 1.06 -1.45 -4.86
N GLY A 136 0.28 -0.47 -5.31
CA GLY A 136 -0.99 -0.73 -5.98
C GLY A 136 -2.07 -1.23 -5.00
N GLY A 137 -3.31 -1.33 -5.43
CA GLY A 137 -4.41 -1.71 -4.54
C GLY A 137 -5.57 -2.41 -5.24
N ILE A 138 -6.62 -2.66 -4.46
CA ILE A 138 -7.88 -3.28 -4.91
C ILE A 138 -8.61 -2.51 -6.02
N GLY A 139 -8.25 -1.23 -6.25
CA GLY A 139 -9.05 -0.33 -7.07
C GLY A 139 -10.15 0.27 -6.22
N GLY A 140 -10.42 1.56 -6.37
CA GLY A 140 -11.68 2.18 -5.94
C GLY A 140 -12.65 2.21 -7.11
N ASP A 141 -13.14 3.41 -7.44
CA ASP A 141 -13.95 3.67 -8.63
C ASP A 141 -13.21 3.40 -9.96
N PHE A 142 -11.89 3.17 -9.91
CA PHE A 142 -11.04 2.91 -11.05
C PHE A 142 -10.45 1.49 -11.00
N ALA A 143 -10.56 0.78 -12.12
CA ALA A 143 -9.92 -0.50 -12.33
C ALA A 143 -8.43 -0.32 -12.68
N TRP A 144 -7.53 -0.58 -11.73
CA TRP A 144 -6.09 -0.47 -11.98
C TRP A 144 -5.55 -1.69 -12.72
N PRO A 145 -4.71 -1.50 -13.76
CA PRO A 145 -4.09 -2.61 -14.46
C PRO A 145 -3.01 -3.25 -13.58
N PRO A 146 -2.72 -4.56 -13.74
CA PRO A 146 -1.77 -5.30 -12.89
C PRO A 146 -0.34 -4.71 -12.92
N GLU A 147 0.01 -3.92 -13.94
CA GLU A 147 1.22 -3.10 -14.01
C GLU A 147 1.44 -2.24 -12.75
N ARG A 148 0.37 -1.74 -12.13
CA ARG A 148 0.43 -0.88 -10.93
C ARG A 148 0.87 -1.62 -9.67
N LEU A 149 0.78 -2.95 -9.69
CA LEU A 149 1.18 -3.80 -8.56
C LEU A 149 2.67 -4.12 -8.57
N ARG A 150 3.38 -3.80 -9.66
CA ARG A 150 4.80 -4.11 -9.82
C ARG A 150 5.63 -3.32 -8.82
N ILE A 151 6.65 -3.96 -8.25
CA ILE A 151 7.51 -3.34 -7.24
C ILE A 151 8.19 -2.08 -7.77
N SER A 152 8.49 -1.98 -9.08
CA SER A 152 9.07 -0.76 -9.66
C SER A 152 8.06 0.28 -10.17
N ASP A 153 6.75 0.06 -10.07
CA ASP A 153 5.76 1.06 -10.54
C ASP A 153 5.81 2.33 -9.68
N ARG A 154 5.96 3.47 -10.32
CA ARG A 154 6.16 4.76 -9.65
C ARG A 154 5.11 5.80 -10.03
N MET A 155 3.98 5.39 -10.60
CA MET A 155 2.99 6.33 -11.14
C MET A 155 2.57 7.39 -10.13
N PHE A 156 2.31 6.98 -8.89
CA PHE A 156 1.84 7.87 -7.83
C PHE A 156 2.90 8.28 -6.82
N ILE A 157 4.18 8.01 -7.06
CA ILE A 157 5.23 8.37 -6.09
C ILE A 157 5.47 9.89 -6.01
N ASN A 158 5.11 10.64 -7.06
CA ASN A 158 5.26 12.10 -7.11
C ASN A 158 3.90 12.81 -7.20
N VAL A 159 2.81 12.11 -6.90
CA VAL A 159 1.50 12.77 -6.87
C VAL A 159 1.46 13.64 -5.62
N GLN A 160 1.10 14.92 -5.77
CA GLN A 160 0.83 15.76 -4.61
C GLN A 160 -0.38 15.17 -3.90
N VAL A 161 -0.16 14.58 -2.72
CA VAL A 161 -1.24 13.94 -1.97
C VAL A 161 -2.14 15.02 -1.40
N ASN A 162 -3.29 15.20 -2.04
CA ASN A 162 -4.33 16.16 -1.67
C ASN A 162 -5.73 15.52 -1.60
N PHE A 163 -5.77 14.19 -1.56
CA PHE A 163 -6.98 13.38 -1.50
C PHE A 163 -6.76 12.18 -0.59
N ARG A 164 -7.85 11.52 -0.22
CA ARG A 164 -7.87 10.20 0.39
C ARG A 164 -8.87 9.35 -0.41
N ALA A 165 -8.46 8.15 -0.78
CA ALA A 165 -9.30 7.17 -1.44
C ALA A 165 -9.50 5.92 -0.56
N LEU A 166 -10.52 5.13 -0.88
CA LEU A 166 -10.79 3.85 -0.20
C LEU A 166 -9.65 2.83 -0.37
N GLU A 167 -8.81 3.05 -1.38
CA GLU A 167 -7.66 2.22 -1.72
C GLU A 167 -6.35 2.73 -1.12
N ASP A 168 -6.38 3.80 -0.30
CA ASP A 168 -5.19 4.34 0.35
C ASP A 168 -5.01 3.75 1.75
N GLY A 169 -3.82 3.21 2.00
CA GLY A 169 -3.39 2.63 3.26
C GLY A 169 -2.01 3.13 3.68
N MET A 170 -1.44 2.47 4.68
CA MET A 170 -0.11 2.80 5.18
C MET A 170 0.59 1.56 5.72
N ARG A 171 1.92 1.60 5.69
CA ARG A 171 2.78 0.63 6.36
C ARG A 171 3.71 1.37 7.29
N LEU A 172 3.65 1.01 8.57
CA LEU A 172 4.52 1.61 9.57
C LEU A 172 5.91 0.99 9.51
N VAL A 173 6.93 1.85 9.64
CA VAL A 173 8.33 1.47 9.74
C VAL A 173 8.88 1.89 11.09
N ARG A 174 9.89 1.18 11.58
CA ARG A 174 10.63 1.54 12.79
C ARG A 174 12.11 1.35 12.57
N THR A 175 12.92 2.17 13.22
CA THR A 175 14.36 1.94 13.33
C THR A 175 14.62 0.66 14.13
N ALA A 176 15.66 -0.07 13.75
CA ALA A 176 16.16 -1.20 14.52
C ALA A 176 16.79 -0.69 15.84
N PRO A 177 16.74 -1.47 16.93
CA PRO A 177 17.45 -1.15 18.16
C PRO A 177 18.97 -1.11 17.96
#